data_AF-A0A2V2YLK9-F1
#
_entry.id   AF-A0A2V2YLK9-F1
#
_cell.length_a   1.000
_cell.length_b   1.000
_cell.length_c   1.000
_cell.angle_alpha   90.00
_cell.angle_beta   90.00
_cell.angle_gamma   90.00
#
_symmetry.space_group_name_H-M   'P 1'
#
loop_
_entity.id
_entity.type
_entity.pdbx_description
1 polymer ?
#
loop_
_entity_poly.entity_id
_entity_poly.type
_entity_poly.pdbx_seq_one_letter_code
_entity_poly.pdbx_strand_id
1 'polypeptide(L)'
;MRLWIWILAASALLSLTACGAEPSSSQSEPISYKDMKTMVIDILKTEDAQKALQESANSSTGNTGFSSKLLSVQDQEQVRMAVKEVLVSPDYDKVIKTLMTDTRFAGEFAKTVNSQNKQIHKDLIKDPTYQKDLVQAMKSPEMNKMILDVMQGSEYRKQVMSLMQEAMQNPLFRLEVLDLLKKAVQEELKPSSSTLTTDSSKKDESSGDSEDSGDDSKDESDSGGGEEKDSST
;
A
#
# COMPACT_ATOMS: atom_id res chain seq x y z
N MET A 1 -85.25 -12.64 -44.03
CA MET A 1 -83.94 -13.13 -43.52
C MET A 1 -83.06 -12.06 -42.86
N ARG A 2 -83.12 -10.77 -43.25
CA ARG A 2 -82.35 -9.70 -42.58
C ARG A 2 -82.84 -9.30 -41.18
N LEU A 3 -84.14 -9.48 -40.88
CA LEU A 3 -84.71 -9.18 -39.55
C LEU A 3 -84.34 -10.21 -38.47
N TRP A 4 -84.17 -11.48 -38.86
CA TRP A 4 -83.81 -12.57 -37.96
C TRP A 4 -82.35 -12.47 -37.46
N ILE A 5 -81.47 -11.91 -38.29
CA ILE A 5 -80.06 -11.66 -37.94
C ILE A 5 -79.95 -10.56 -36.88
N TRP A 6 -80.82 -9.54 -36.93
CA TRP A 6 -80.86 -8.47 -35.93
C TRP A 6 -81.42 -8.95 -34.56
N ILE A 7 -82.37 -9.89 -34.57
CA ILE A 7 -82.93 -10.49 -33.35
C ILE A 7 -81.90 -11.42 -32.68
N LEU A 8 -81.13 -12.19 -33.47
CA LEU A 8 -80.06 -13.06 -32.97
C LEU A 8 -78.85 -12.27 -32.44
N ALA A 9 -78.52 -11.13 -33.05
CA ALA A 9 -77.45 -10.24 -32.59
C ALA A 9 -77.81 -9.47 -31.31
N ALA A 10 -79.09 -9.10 -31.12
CA ALA A 10 -79.55 -8.45 -29.88
C ALA A 10 -79.58 -9.42 -28.67
N SER A 11 -79.84 -10.71 -28.91
CA SER A 11 -79.81 -11.73 -27.85
C SER A 11 -78.39 -12.04 -27.34
N ALA A 12 -77.36 -11.87 -28.18
CA ALA A 12 -75.97 -12.13 -27.79
C ALA A 12 -75.36 -11.00 -26.94
N LEU A 13 -75.88 -9.77 -27.04
CA LEU A 13 -75.45 -8.64 -26.20
C LEU A 13 -76.04 -8.69 -24.78
N LEU A 14 -77.17 -9.39 -24.57
CA LEU A 14 -77.80 -9.52 -23.25
C LEU A 14 -77.10 -10.54 -22.34
N SER A 15 -76.30 -11.46 -22.89
CA SER A 15 -75.61 -12.50 -22.11
C SER A 15 -74.29 -12.05 -21.47
N LEU A 16 -73.74 -10.88 -21.84
CA LEU A 16 -72.52 -10.34 -21.23
C LEU A 16 -72.78 -9.46 -19.98
N THR A 17 -74.04 -9.12 -19.68
CA THR A 17 -74.42 -8.34 -18.49
C THR A 17 -74.96 -9.22 -17.34
N ALA A 18 -74.89 -10.55 -17.48
CA ALA A 18 -75.38 -11.50 -16.48
C ALA A 18 -74.23 -12.31 -15.84
N CYS A 19 -73.25 -11.62 -15.27
CA CYS A 19 -72.39 -12.16 -14.22
C CYS A 19 -72.12 -11.04 -13.22
N GLY A 20 -73.11 -10.80 -12.37
CA GLY A 20 -73.16 -9.69 -11.42
C GLY A 20 -74.44 -9.80 -10.60
N ALA A 21 -74.61 -10.95 -9.93
CA ALA A 21 -75.65 -11.12 -8.92
C ALA A 21 -75.11 -10.58 -7.59
N GLU A 22 -75.58 -9.40 -7.20
CA GLU A 22 -75.46 -8.90 -5.85
C GLU A 22 -76.60 -9.51 -5.01
N PRO A 23 -76.32 -10.18 -3.87
CA PRO A 23 -77.31 -10.32 -2.83
C PRO A 23 -77.30 -9.05 -1.97
N SER A 24 -78.48 -8.44 -1.90
CA SER A 24 -79.02 -7.66 -0.79
C SER A 24 -78.13 -7.37 0.43
N SER A 25 -78.19 -6.09 0.81
CA SER A 25 -78.09 -5.53 2.17
C SER A 25 -76.73 -5.59 2.86
N SER A 26 -76.00 -4.46 2.84
CA SER A 26 -75.77 -3.61 4.03
C SER A 26 -74.64 -2.61 3.74
N GLN A 27 -74.98 -1.33 3.91
CA GLN A 27 -74.12 -0.21 4.30
C GLN A 27 -72.60 -0.50 4.39
N SER A 28 -71.82 -0.04 3.42
CA SER A 28 -70.43 0.41 3.63
C SER A 28 -69.82 1.04 2.37
N GLU A 29 -69.03 2.09 2.60
CA GLU A 29 -68.23 2.88 1.65
C GLU A 29 -67.48 2.05 0.58
N PRO A 30 -67.18 2.61 -0.60
CA PRO A 30 -66.36 1.92 -1.60
C PRO A 30 -64.96 1.64 -1.03
N ILE A 31 -64.61 0.36 -0.91
CA ILE A 31 -63.28 -0.09 -0.46
C ILE A 31 -62.22 0.60 -1.32
N SER A 32 -61.37 1.41 -0.70
CA SER A 32 -60.33 2.17 -1.37
C SER A 32 -59.27 1.23 -1.96
N TYR A 33 -58.71 1.58 -3.12
CA TYR A 33 -57.61 0.85 -3.76
C TYR A 33 -56.41 0.65 -2.81
N LYS A 34 -56.26 1.56 -1.84
CA LYS A 34 -55.24 1.48 -0.79
C LYS A 34 -55.51 0.33 0.18
N ASP A 35 -56.76 0.06 0.52
CA ASP A 35 -57.15 -1.02 1.43
C ASP A 35 -57.07 -2.38 0.72
N MET A 36 -57.47 -2.44 -0.55
CA MET A 36 -57.27 -3.65 -1.37
C MET A 36 -55.79 -3.96 -1.59
N LYS A 37 -54.94 -2.95 -1.84
CA LYS A 37 -53.49 -3.13 -1.96
C LYS A 37 -52.87 -3.62 -0.65
N THR A 38 -53.29 -3.07 0.47
CA THR A 38 -52.76 -3.47 1.79
C THR A 38 -53.17 -4.90 2.11
N MET A 39 -54.43 -5.27 1.81
CA MET A 39 -54.91 -6.64 1.95
C MET A 39 -54.11 -7.63 1.06
N VAL A 40 -53.81 -7.29 -0.19
CA VAL A 40 -52.98 -8.14 -1.07
C VAL A 40 -51.54 -8.25 -0.57
N ILE A 41 -50.97 -7.17 -0.04
CA ILE A 41 -49.62 -7.19 0.55
C ILE A 41 -49.60 -8.08 1.80
N ASP A 42 -50.65 -8.05 2.62
CA ASP A 42 -50.74 -8.88 3.82
C ASP A 42 -50.96 -10.36 3.46
N ILE A 43 -51.72 -10.66 2.40
CA ILE A 43 -51.82 -12.02 1.84
C ILE A 43 -50.45 -12.51 1.36
N LEU A 44 -49.69 -11.70 0.61
CA LEU A 44 -48.36 -12.08 0.12
C LEU A 44 -47.32 -12.23 1.24
N LYS A 45 -47.50 -11.53 2.35
CA LYS A 45 -46.64 -11.65 3.54
C LYS A 45 -47.04 -12.79 4.47
N THR A 46 -48.23 -13.36 4.29
CA THR A 46 -48.69 -14.49 5.09
C THR A 46 -47.86 -15.73 4.78
N GLU A 47 -47.54 -16.51 5.81
CA GLU A 47 -46.69 -17.70 5.71
C GLU A 47 -47.22 -18.72 4.70
N ASP A 48 -48.54 -18.81 4.54
CA ASP A 48 -49.18 -19.67 3.54
C ASP A 48 -48.87 -19.25 2.10
N ALA A 49 -48.78 -17.94 1.80
CA ALA A 49 -48.40 -17.47 0.47
C ALA A 49 -46.92 -17.68 0.19
N GLN A 50 -46.05 -17.49 1.20
CA GLN A 50 -44.63 -17.83 1.09
C GLN A 50 -44.43 -19.34 0.89
N LYS A 51 -45.19 -20.16 1.61
CA LYS A 51 -45.16 -21.63 1.51
C LYS A 51 -45.70 -22.10 0.16
N ALA A 52 -46.78 -21.53 -0.33
CA ALA A 52 -47.31 -21.82 -1.67
C ALA A 52 -46.35 -21.40 -2.78
N LEU A 53 -45.65 -20.27 -2.65
CA LEU A 53 -44.59 -19.86 -3.58
C LEU A 53 -43.38 -20.78 -3.53
N GLN A 54 -42.97 -21.20 -2.33
CA GLN A 54 -41.86 -22.15 -2.14
C GLN A 54 -42.22 -23.54 -2.66
N GLU A 55 -43.46 -23.99 -2.48
CA GLU A 55 -43.97 -25.26 -2.97
C GLU A 55 -44.20 -25.22 -4.49
N SER A 56 -44.61 -24.08 -5.06
CA SER A 56 -44.63 -23.87 -6.52
C SER A 56 -43.22 -23.86 -7.13
N ALA A 57 -42.28 -23.17 -6.47
CA ALA A 57 -40.88 -23.18 -6.85
C ALA A 57 -40.28 -24.59 -6.77
N ASN A 58 -40.58 -25.35 -5.72
CA ASN A 58 -40.09 -26.72 -5.52
C ASN A 58 -40.80 -27.75 -6.41
N SER A 59 -42.09 -27.62 -6.67
CA SER A 59 -42.87 -28.54 -7.53
C SER A 59 -42.55 -28.36 -9.02
N SER A 60 -42.12 -27.18 -9.45
CA SER A 60 -41.47 -26.99 -10.76
C SER A 60 -39.99 -27.37 -10.76
N THR A 61 -39.38 -27.54 -9.59
CA THR A 61 -37.96 -27.90 -9.41
C THR A 61 -37.84 -29.38 -9.06
N GLY A 62 -38.10 -30.22 -10.06
CA GLY A 62 -37.48 -31.55 -10.10
C GLY A 62 -35.96 -31.41 -10.19
N ASN A 63 -35.30 -31.41 -9.04
CA ASN A 63 -33.90 -31.77 -8.81
C ASN A 63 -32.77 -31.05 -9.59
N THR A 64 -33.02 -29.93 -10.27
CA THR A 64 -31.97 -29.07 -10.84
C THR A 64 -32.41 -27.62 -10.80
N GLY A 65 -31.51 -26.76 -10.32
CA GLY A 65 -31.82 -25.43 -9.83
C GLY A 65 -32.62 -24.52 -10.77
N PHE A 66 -33.35 -23.62 -10.12
CA PHE A 66 -33.99 -22.42 -10.67
C PHE A 66 -33.06 -21.52 -11.51
N SER A 67 -31.78 -21.84 -11.63
CA SER A 67 -30.75 -21.08 -12.33
C SER A 67 -30.44 -21.52 -13.76
N SER A 68 -30.92 -22.67 -14.24
CA SER A 68 -30.50 -23.20 -15.57
C SER A 68 -31.59 -23.37 -16.62
N LYS A 69 -32.88 -23.26 -16.26
CA LYS A 69 -33.99 -23.46 -17.22
C LYS A 69 -34.70 -22.18 -17.69
N LEU A 70 -34.26 -21.02 -17.18
CA LEU A 70 -34.83 -19.70 -17.47
C LEU A 70 -33.94 -18.80 -18.33
N LEU A 71 -32.77 -19.27 -18.78
CA LEU A 71 -31.94 -18.53 -19.72
C LEU A 71 -31.98 -19.24 -21.07
N SER A 72 -32.77 -18.71 -22.00
CA SER A 72 -32.62 -19.04 -23.42
C SER A 72 -31.18 -18.72 -23.85
N VAL A 73 -30.68 -19.32 -24.93
CA VAL A 73 -29.34 -19.00 -25.48
C VAL A 73 -29.19 -17.49 -25.74
N GLN A 74 -30.29 -16.81 -26.07
CA GLN A 74 -30.34 -15.34 -26.20
C GLN A 74 -30.15 -14.60 -24.87
N ASP A 75 -30.65 -15.13 -23.75
CA ASP A 75 -30.48 -14.51 -22.43
C ASP A 75 -29.05 -14.70 -21.93
N GLN A 76 -28.40 -15.82 -22.29
CA GLN A 76 -26.98 -16.03 -21.99
C GLN A 76 -26.08 -15.02 -22.72
N GLU A 77 -26.39 -14.68 -23.98
CA GLU A 77 -25.68 -13.62 -24.71
C GLU A 77 -25.90 -12.23 -24.10
N GLN A 78 -27.14 -11.92 -23.70
CA GLN A 78 -27.46 -10.65 -23.02
C GLN A 78 -26.74 -10.54 -21.66
N VAL A 79 -26.73 -11.61 -20.86
CA VAL A 79 -25.98 -11.66 -19.59
C VAL A 79 -24.48 -11.48 -19.83
N ARG A 80 -23.90 -12.14 -20.85
CA ARG A 80 -22.49 -11.97 -21.19
C ARG A 80 -22.17 -10.53 -21.60
N MET A 81 -23.04 -9.89 -22.38
CA MET A 81 -22.87 -8.50 -22.80
C MET A 81 -22.97 -7.53 -21.62
N ALA A 82 -23.95 -7.72 -20.73
CA ALA A 82 -24.08 -6.92 -19.51
C ALA A 82 -22.87 -7.09 -18.58
N VAL A 83 -22.36 -8.31 -18.39
CA VAL A 83 -21.14 -8.55 -17.60
C VAL A 83 -19.93 -7.87 -18.25
N LYS A 84 -19.77 -7.96 -19.57
CA LYS A 84 -18.69 -7.27 -20.29
C LYS A 84 -18.80 -5.76 -20.13
N GLU A 85 -19.99 -5.21 -20.27
CA GLU A 85 -20.24 -3.77 -20.12
C GLU A 85 -19.92 -3.30 -18.71
N VAL A 86 -20.35 -4.04 -17.68
CA VAL A 86 -20.01 -3.73 -16.29
C VAL A 86 -18.49 -3.82 -16.06
N LEU A 87 -17.83 -4.90 -16.49
CA LEU A 87 -16.39 -5.09 -16.25
C LEU A 87 -15.49 -4.10 -16.99
N VAL A 88 -15.93 -3.60 -18.16
CA VAL A 88 -15.18 -2.62 -18.98
C VAL A 88 -15.61 -1.19 -18.68
N SER A 89 -16.68 -0.99 -17.89
CA SER A 89 -17.14 0.34 -17.52
C SER A 89 -16.08 1.09 -16.70
N PRO A 90 -15.93 2.40 -16.89
CA PRO A 90 -15.01 3.22 -16.10
C PRO A 90 -15.39 3.26 -14.61
N ASP A 91 -16.64 2.96 -14.25
CA ASP A 91 -17.11 2.94 -12.87
C ASP A 91 -16.72 1.65 -12.12
N TYR A 92 -16.33 0.58 -12.83
CA TYR A 92 -15.91 -0.68 -12.20
C TYR A 92 -14.60 -0.55 -11.43
N ASP A 93 -13.74 0.42 -11.78
CA ASP A 93 -12.52 0.74 -11.01
C ASP A 93 -12.84 1.07 -9.54
N LYS A 94 -13.95 1.77 -9.28
CA LYS A 94 -14.37 2.07 -7.90
C LYS A 94 -14.79 0.80 -7.17
N VAL A 95 -15.54 -0.06 -7.84
CA VAL A 95 -16.05 -1.32 -7.28
C VAL A 95 -14.89 -2.25 -6.94
N ILE A 96 -13.94 -2.45 -7.86
CA ILE A 96 -12.79 -3.33 -7.61
C ILE A 96 -11.88 -2.76 -6.52
N LYS A 97 -11.69 -1.43 -6.43
CA LYS A 97 -10.95 -0.80 -5.32
C LYS A 97 -11.62 -1.06 -3.98
N THR A 98 -12.93 -0.88 -3.88
CA THR A 98 -13.67 -1.22 -2.64
C THR A 98 -13.57 -2.70 -2.32
N LEU A 99 -13.68 -3.57 -3.33
CA LEU A 99 -13.61 -5.02 -3.13
C LEU A 99 -12.22 -5.47 -2.67
N MET A 100 -11.15 -4.87 -3.18
CA MET A 100 -9.76 -5.13 -2.76
C MET A 100 -9.46 -4.69 -1.32
N THR A 101 -10.28 -3.82 -0.73
CA THR A 101 -10.15 -3.47 0.70
C THR A 101 -10.80 -4.48 1.63
N ASP A 102 -11.69 -5.38 1.14
CA ASP A 102 -12.22 -6.49 1.96
C ASP A 102 -11.12 -7.55 2.13
N THR A 103 -10.75 -7.82 3.37
CA THR A 103 -9.68 -8.76 3.74
C THR A 103 -9.97 -10.20 3.30
N ARG A 104 -11.24 -10.60 3.20
CA ARG A 104 -11.62 -11.95 2.74
C ARG A 104 -11.36 -12.09 1.25
N PHE A 105 -11.83 -11.11 0.47
CA PHE A 105 -11.59 -11.08 -0.97
C PHE A 105 -10.10 -10.94 -1.27
N ALA A 106 -9.41 -9.98 -0.64
CA ALA A 106 -7.97 -9.78 -0.81
C ALA A 106 -7.17 -11.04 -0.43
N GLY A 107 -7.57 -11.75 0.62
CA GLY A 107 -6.94 -12.99 1.04
C GLY A 107 -7.08 -14.13 0.03
N GLU A 108 -8.29 -14.35 -0.50
CA GLU A 108 -8.54 -15.38 -1.52
C GLU A 108 -7.91 -15.02 -2.87
N PHE A 109 -7.99 -13.75 -3.26
CA PHE A 109 -7.36 -13.22 -4.46
C PHE A 109 -5.83 -13.37 -4.38
N ALA A 110 -5.22 -12.95 -3.28
CA ALA A 110 -3.78 -13.10 -3.06
C ALA A 110 -3.36 -14.58 -3.11
N LYS A 111 -4.10 -15.50 -2.47
CA LYS A 111 -3.81 -16.95 -2.54
C LYS A 111 -3.83 -17.48 -3.97
N THR A 112 -4.83 -17.07 -4.74
CA THR A 112 -5.03 -17.56 -6.12
C THR A 112 -3.95 -17.02 -7.07
N VAL A 113 -3.53 -15.76 -6.88
CA VAL A 113 -2.55 -15.08 -7.76
C VAL A 113 -1.10 -15.26 -7.28
N ASN A 114 -0.88 -15.74 -6.05
CA ASN A 114 0.46 -15.82 -5.43
C ASN A 114 1.48 -16.57 -6.30
N SER A 115 1.07 -17.69 -6.92
CA SER A 115 1.97 -18.50 -7.76
C SER A 115 2.46 -17.71 -8.97
N GLN A 116 1.54 -17.08 -9.70
CA GLN A 116 1.84 -16.24 -10.85
C GLN A 116 2.62 -15.00 -10.42
N ASN A 117 2.24 -14.36 -9.31
CA ASN A 117 2.95 -13.19 -8.79
C ASN A 117 4.41 -13.51 -8.44
N LYS A 118 4.67 -14.67 -7.83
CA LYS A 118 6.03 -15.15 -7.56
C LYS A 118 6.82 -15.36 -8.85
N GLN A 119 6.17 -15.87 -9.90
CA GLN A 119 6.82 -16.05 -11.20
C GLN A 119 7.14 -14.69 -11.85
N ILE A 120 6.20 -13.76 -11.84
CA ILE A 120 6.40 -12.39 -12.32
C ILE A 120 7.57 -11.73 -11.60
N HIS A 121 7.63 -11.80 -10.26
CA HIS A 121 8.77 -11.23 -9.51
C HIS A 121 10.10 -11.89 -9.86
N LYS A 122 10.13 -13.22 -10.07
CA LYS A 122 11.36 -13.91 -10.50
C LYS A 122 11.83 -13.48 -11.87
N ASP A 123 10.91 -13.23 -12.78
CA ASP A 123 11.24 -12.83 -14.14
C ASP A 123 11.59 -11.34 -14.22
N LEU A 124 10.91 -10.48 -13.43
CA LEU A 124 11.28 -9.08 -13.24
C LEU A 124 12.70 -8.94 -12.67
N ILE A 125 13.10 -9.75 -11.69
CA ILE A 125 14.48 -9.70 -11.15
C ILE A 125 15.53 -10.01 -12.22
N LYS A 126 15.19 -10.73 -13.29
CA LYS A 126 16.10 -11.00 -14.42
C LYS A 126 16.10 -9.89 -15.46
N ASP A 127 15.12 -8.98 -15.43
CA ASP A 127 15.02 -7.87 -16.37
C ASP A 127 16.06 -6.77 -16.02
N PRO A 128 16.89 -6.33 -16.97
CA PRO A 128 17.89 -5.29 -16.73
C PRO A 128 17.29 -3.94 -16.30
N THR A 129 16.06 -3.62 -16.69
CA THR A 129 15.38 -2.37 -16.32
C THR A 129 14.98 -2.41 -14.85
N TYR A 130 14.32 -3.50 -14.44
CA TYR A 130 13.92 -3.69 -13.05
C TYR A 130 15.13 -3.81 -12.11
N GLN A 131 16.23 -4.43 -12.56
CA GLN A 131 17.47 -4.45 -11.80
C GLN A 131 18.03 -3.06 -11.55
N LYS A 132 17.98 -2.16 -12.54
CA LYS A 132 18.44 -0.76 -12.36
C LYS A 132 17.60 -0.05 -11.31
N ASP A 133 16.29 -0.17 -11.39
CA ASP A 133 15.37 0.44 -10.43
C ASP A 133 15.56 -0.14 -9.02
N LEU A 134 15.79 -1.46 -8.92
CA LEU A 134 16.08 -2.13 -7.66
C LEU A 134 17.41 -1.65 -7.05
N VAL A 135 18.47 -1.52 -7.86
CA VAL A 135 19.76 -0.98 -7.41
C VAL A 135 19.61 0.48 -6.99
N GLN A 136 18.80 1.26 -7.69
CA GLN A 136 18.50 2.65 -7.29
C GLN A 136 17.77 2.69 -5.95
N ALA A 137 16.78 1.82 -5.73
CA ALA A 137 16.10 1.69 -4.44
C ALA A 137 17.06 1.25 -3.32
N MET A 138 18.02 0.37 -3.61
CA MET A 138 19.05 -0.05 -2.67
C MET A 138 20.10 1.02 -2.36
N LYS A 139 20.20 2.09 -3.15
CA LYS A 139 21.10 3.23 -2.85
C LYS A 139 20.49 4.23 -1.86
N SER A 140 19.42 3.84 -1.15
CA SER A 140 18.81 4.69 -0.14
C SER A 140 19.76 4.94 1.04
N PRO A 141 19.67 6.10 1.73
CA PRO A 141 20.47 6.38 2.92
C PRO A 141 20.31 5.34 4.04
N GLU A 142 19.14 4.71 4.15
CA GLU A 142 18.86 3.66 5.13
C GLU A 142 19.66 2.38 4.83
N MET A 143 19.72 1.99 3.55
CA MET A 143 20.52 0.84 3.13
C MET A 143 22.01 1.12 3.33
N ASN A 144 22.47 2.35 3.07
CA ASN A 144 23.86 2.72 3.35
C ASN A 144 24.22 2.59 4.83
N LYS A 145 23.33 2.98 5.76
CA LYS A 145 23.53 2.76 7.20
C LYS A 145 23.62 1.27 7.52
N MET A 146 22.71 0.47 7.00
CA MET A 146 22.73 -0.99 7.20
C MET A 146 24.03 -1.62 6.68
N ILE A 147 24.51 -1.18 5.51
CA ILE A 147 25.79 -1.63 4.95
C ILE A 147 26.97 -1.21 5.86
N LEU A 148 26.97 0.02 6.36
CA LEU A 148 28.00 0.50 7.28
C LEU A 148 28.01 -0.29 8.60
N ASP A 149 26.85 -0.61 9.15
CA ASP A 149 26.74 -1.42 10.36
C ASP A 149 27.32 -2.83 10.13
N VAL A 150 27.06 -3.44 8.98
CA VAL A 150 27.66 -4.73 8.59
C VAL A 150 29.18 -4.62 8.45
N MET A 151 29.69 -3.54 7.83
CA MET A 151 31.13 -3.30 7.71
C MET A 151 31.80 -3.04 9.07
N GLN A 152 31.09 -2.45 10.03
CA GLN A 152 31.62 -2.23 11.37
C GLN A 152 31.50 -3.47 12.26
N GLY A 153 30.74 -4.48 11.84
CA GLY A 153 30.54 -5.75 12.53
C GLY A 153 31.83 -6.56 12.72
N SER A 154 31.83 -7.41 13.73
CA SER A 154 32.99 -8.23 14.12
C SER A 154 33.49 -9.13 13.00
N GLU A 155 32.58 -9.72 12.22
CA GLU A 155 32.93 -10.66 11.15
C GLU A 155 33.66 -9.94 10.00
N TYR A 156 33.19 -8.76 9.61
CA TYR A 156 33.88 -7.95 8.61
C TYR A 156 35.25 -7.48 9.12
N ARG A 157 35.34 -7.05 10.39
CA ARG A 157 36.63 -6.69 11.00
C ARG A 157 37.64 -7.82 10.98
N LYS A 158 37.25 -9.06 11.27
CA LYS A 158 38.15 -10.24 11.18
C LYS A 158 38.69 -10.40 9.75
N GLN A 159 37.81 -10.27 8.76
CA GLN A 159 38.22 -10.38 7.36
C GLN A 159 39.13 -9.23 6.93
N VAL A 160 38.87 -8.00 7.39
CA VAL A 160 39.76 -6.85 7.19
C VAL A 160 41.11 -7.08 7.87
N MET A 161 41.15 -7.63 9.09
CA MET A 161 42.40 -7.95 9.77
C MET A 161 43.21 -9.02 9.01
N SER A 162 42.56 -10.07 8.49
CA SER A 162 43.22 -11.07 7.65
C SER A 162 43.78 -10.44 6.37
N LEU A 163 42.98 -9.63 5.69
CA LEU A 163 43.40 -8.91 4.49
C LEU A 163 44.57 -7.96 4.79
N MET A 164 44.57 -7.29 5.93
CA MET A 164 45.67 -6.41 6.36
C MET A 164 46.94 -7.20 6.68
N GLN A 165 46.82 -8.39 7.28
CA GLN A 165 47.95 -9.28 7.50
C GLN A 165 48.55 -9.77 6.17
N GLU A 166 47.70 -10.13 5.20
CA GLU A 166 48.12 -10.51 3.85
C GLU A 166 48.77 -9.32 3.11
N ALA A 167 48.20 -8.12 3.22
CA ALA A 167 48.75 -6.90 2.64
C ALA A 167 50.14 -6.57 3.23
N MET A 168 50.34 -6.74 4.54
CA MET A 168 51.65 -6.59 5.20
C MET A 168 52.67 -7.65 4.77
N GLN A 169 52.23 -8.78 4.21
CA GLN A 169 53.11 -9.77 3.63
C GLN A 169 53.52 -9.45 2.20
N ASN A 170 52.82 -8.52 1.53
CA ASN A 170 53.15 -8.08 0.18
C ASN A 170 54.52 -7.38 0.17
N PRO A 171 55.48 -7.84 -0.64
CA PRO A 171 56.81 -7.23 -0.74
C PRO A 171 56.79 -5.73 -1.06
N LEU A 172 55.84 -5.27 -1.89
CA LEU A 172 55.74 -3.84 -2.22
C LEU A 172 55.35 -3.01 -0.99
N PHE A 173 54.38 -3.48 -0.21
CA PHE A 173 53.95 -2.82 1.02
C PHE A 173 55.08 -2.82 2.06
N ARG A 174 55.82 -3.92 2.20
CA ARG A 174 56.97 -3.99 3.11
C ARG A 174 58.06 -3.01 2.74
N LEU A 175 58.36 -2.87 1.46
CA LEU A 175 59.37 -1.91 0.98
C LEU A 175 58.94 -0.47 1.28
N GLU A 176 57.67 -0.14 1.06
CA GLU A 176 57.13 1.19 1.34
C GLU A 176 57.14 1.51 2.85
N VAL A 177 56.74 0.55 3.70
CA VAL A 177 56.82 0.68 5.16
C VAL A 177 58.28 0.84 5.62
N LEU A 178 59.22 0.09 5.03
CA LEU A 178 60.64 0.22 5.34
C LEU A 178 61.22 1.57 4.87
N ASP A 179 60.79 2.11 3.73
CA ASP A 179 61.20 3.43 3.26
C ASP A 179 60.65 4.55 4.17
N LEU A 180 59.39 4.45 4.58
CA LEU A 180 58.78 5.34 5.57
C LEU A 180 59.52 5.29 6.91
N LEU A 181 59.85 4.10 7.41
CA LEU A 181 60.63 3.93 8.64
C LEU A 181 62.02 4.56 8.53
N LYS A 182 62.69 4.40 7.38
CA LYS A 182 63.99 5.04 7.13
C LYS A 182 63.87 6.56 7.14
N LYS A 183 62.83 7.13 6.51
CA LYS A 183 62.58 8.58 6.51
C LYS A 183 62.29 9.11 7.91
N ALA A 184 61.41 8.46 8.67
CA ALA A 184 61.10 8.86 10.04
C ALA A 184 62.33 8.82 10.96
N VAL A 185 63.15 7.77 10.85
CA VAL A 185 64.42 7.67 11.60
C VAL A 185 65.43 8.75 11.16
N GLN A 186 65.48 9.09 9.87
CA GLN A 186 66.33 10.20 9.40
C GLN A 186 65.85 11.58 9.85
N GLU A 187 64.56 11.77 10.06
CA GLU A 187 63.99 13.00 10.61
C GLU A 187 64.25 13.13 12.11
N GLU A 188 64.06 12.06 12.88
CA GLU A 188 64.38 12.01 14.33
C GLU A 188 65.89 12.10 14.62
N LEU A 189 66.74 11.52 13.76
CA LEU A 189 68.20 11.59 13.90
C LEU A 189 68.82 12.89 13.39
N LYS A 190 68.05 13.74 12.69
CA LYS A 190 68.48 15.12 12.42
C LYS A 190 68.18 15.93 13.67
N PRO A 191 69.20 16.34 14.44
CA PRO A 191 68.96 17.17 15.62
C PRO A 191 68.24 18.44 15.16
N SER A 192 67.22 18.86 15.91
CA SER A 192 66.69 20.21 15.88
C SER A 192 67.83 21.19 16.15
N SER A 193 68.54 21.61 15.11
CA SER A 193 69.58 22.63 15.19
C SER A 193 68.92 24.00 15.25
N SER A 194 68.26 24.28 16.37
CA SER A 194 67.94 25.62 16.81
C SER A 194 67.50 25.53 18.25
N THR A 195 68.46 25.56 19.18
CA THR A 195 68.61 26.63 20.18
C THR A 195 69.73 26.21 21.14
N LEU A 196 70.56 27.19 21.51
CA LEU A 196 71.68 27.17 22.47
C LEU A 196 73.09 27.02 21.88
N THR A 197 73.67 28.16 21.45
CA THR A 197 74.91 28.67 22.06
C THR A 197 74.96 30.20 21.99
N THR A 198 75.34 30.75 23.14
CA THR A 198 75.39 32.15 23.59
C THR A 198 76.61 32.93 23.08
N ASP A 199 76.40 34.24 22.84
CA ASP A 199 77.29 35.42 22.84
C ASP A 199 78.76 35.36 22.33
N SER A 200 79.08 36.24 21.35
CA SER A 200 79.79 37.51 21.63
C SER A 200 80.16 38.31 20.37
N SER A 201 79.53 39.48 20.23
CA SER A 201 80.14 40.79 19.91
C SER A 201 80.80 41.09 18.55
N LYS A 202 80.12 41.91 17.72
CA LYS A 202 80.65 43.21 17.25
C LYS A 202 79.57 44.17 16.72
N LYS A 203 79.69 45.42 17.18
CA LYS A 203 78.95 46.67 16.89
C LYS A 203 78.89 47.08 15.41
N ASP A 204 77.77 47.68 15.00
CA ASP A 204 77.62 49.08 14.55
C ASP A 204 76.12 49.38 14.36
N GLU A 205 75.49 50.18 15.23
CA GLU A 205 75.04 51.57 15.00
C GLU A 205 74.13 51.82 13.78
N SER A 206 72.83 52.05 14.02
CA SER A 206 72.17 53.38 13.84
C SER A 206 70.66 53.29 13.59
N SER A 207 69.92 54.20 14.23
CA SER A 207 68.51 54.63 14.03
C SER A 207 67.40 53.61 14.37
N GLY A 208 66.38 53.87 15.20
CA GLY A 208 65.85 55.11 15.79
C GLY A 208 64.37 55.26 15.41
N ASP A 209 63.44 54.87 16.28
CA ASP A 209 62.05 55.35 16.50
C ASP A 209 61.38 54.38 17.50
N SER A 210 61.09 54.72 18.77
CA SER A 210 60.05 55.61 19.32
C SER A 210 58.61 55.10 19.15
N GLU A 211 57.96 54.94 20.32
CA GLU A 211 56.51 54.99 20.58
C GLU A 211 55.67 53.74 20.22
N ASP A 212 54.66 53.30 21.00
CA ASP A 212 54.04 53.77 22.24
C ASP A 212 53.01 52.68 22.68
N SER A 213 52.63 52.71 23.97
CA SER A 213 51.46 52.05 24.60
C SER A 213 51.37 50.51 24.59
N GLY A 214 51.34 49.77 25.70
CA GLY A 214 50.79 50.07 27.03
C GLY A 214 49.29 49.74 27.07
N ASP A 215 48.92 48.53 27.50
CA ASP A 215 47.91 48.33 28.55
C ASP A 215 47.90 46.88 29.06
N ASP A 216 47.60 46.81 30.36
CA ASP A 216 47.76 45.73 31.32
C ASP A 216 46.40 45.05 31.62
N SER A 217 46.41 44.06 32.53
CA SER A 217 45.29 43.36 33.19
C SER A 217 44.93 42.00 32.57
N LYS A 218 45.27 40.84 33.17
CA LYS A 218 44.87 40.25 34.48
C LYS A 218 43.35 40.29 34.67
N ASP A 219 42.62 39.23 35.04
CA ASP A 219 42.85 38.06 35.91
C ASP A 219 41.93 36.92 35.40
N GLU A 220 42.27 35.62 35.55
CA GLU A 220 41.83 34.74 36.66
C GLU A 220 40.32 34.89 37.03
N SER A 221 39.50 33.87 37.27
CA SER A 221 39.64 32.43 37.50
C SER A 221 38.20 31.88 37.64
N ASP A 222 37.97 30.62 37.29
CA ASP A 222 37.43 29.58 38.18
C ASP A 222 35.90 29.40 38.31
N SER A 223 35.56 28.11 38.34
CA SER A 223 34.42 27.43 38.96
C SER A 223 32.98 27.63 38.48
N GLY A 224 32.34 26.47 38.29
CA GLY A 224 31.05 26.24 38.94
C GLY A 224 30.03 25.48 38.11
N GLY A 225 29.79 24.21 38.46
CA GLY A 225 28.83 23.32 37.82
C GLY A 225 27.35 23.58 38.13
N GLY A 226 26.51 22.72 37.58
CA GLY A 226 25.06 22.68 37.81
C GLY A 226 24.47 21.31 37.44
N GLU A 227 24.50 20.39 38.41
CA GLU A 227 23.36 19.52 38.76
C GLU A 227 22.38 20.41 39.57
N GLU A 228 21.05 20.29 39.61
CA GLU A 228 20.15 19.13 39.64
C GLU A 228 18.69 19.59 39.37
N LYS A 229 17.88 18.63 38.89
CA LYS A 229 16.45 18.32 39.16
C LYS A 229 15.45 19.39 39.66
N ASP A 230 14.26 19.37 39.05
CA ASP A 230 12.97 18.95 39.64
C ASP A 230 11.86 19.18 38.57
N SER A 231 10.67 18.56 38.52
CA SER A 231 9.96 17.55 39.32
C SER A 231 8.68 17.16 38.54
N SER A 232 8.18 15.94 38.81
CA SER A 232 6.76 15.56 38.97
C SER A 232 5.68 15.99 37.95
N THR A 233 5.07 15.03 37.25
CA THR A 233 3.68 14.54 37.44
C THR A 233 3.47 13.26 36.61
#